data_AF-A0A949R867-F1
#
_entry.id   AF-A0A949R867-F1
#
_cell.length_a   1.000
_cell.length_b   1.000
_cell.length_c   1.000
_cell.angle_alpha   90.00
_cell.angle_beta   90.00
_cell.angle_gamma   90.00
#
_symmetry.space_group_name_H-M   'P 1'
#
loop_
_entity.id
_entity.type
_entity.pdbx_description
1 polymer ?
#
loop_
_entity_poly.entity_id
_entity_poly.type
_entity_poly.pdbx_seq_one_letter_code
_entity_poly.pdbx_strand_id
1 'polypeptide(L)'
;MKAGDVVRVALPQSDGQHKPRPAVLVAAFPPFGDWLVVGISGSLGLAVPDLDIVIDRGHPSFDMARLGFPGVIRLGHAYVVPVT
;
A
#
# COMPACT_ATOMS: atom_id res chain seq x y z
N MET A 1 -13.61 -2.75 -5.18
CA MET A 1 -12.27 -2.21 -5.44
C MET A 1 -12.41 -0.90 -6.17
N LYS A 2 -11.97 0.18 -5.55
CA LYS A 2 -11.83 1.52 -6.14
C LYS A 2 -10.53 2.15 -5.64
N ALA A 3 -10.09 3.22 -6.30
CA ALA A 3 -8.97 4.01 -5.81
C ALA A 3 -9.20 4.45 -4.35
N GLY A 4 -8.16 4.35 -3.53
CA GLY A 4 -8.19 4.61 -2.10
C GLY A 4 -8.58 3.41 -1.22
N ASP A 5 -9.12 2.32 -1.79
CA ASP A 5 -9.37 1.10 -1.01
C ASP A 5 -8.03 0.49 -0.55
N VAL A 6 -7.98 0.00 0.69
CA VAL A 6 -6.86 -0.79 1.20
C VAL A 6 -7.17 -2.27 1.01
N VAL A 7 -6.27 -2.98 0.33
CA VAL A 7 -6.37 -4.40 0.04
C VAL A 7 -5.19 -5.16 0.62
N ARG A 8 -5.32 -6.48 0.74
CA ARG A 8 -4.20 -7.37 1.05
C ARG A 8 -3.78 -8.10 -0.21
N VAL A 9 -2.56 -7.85 -0.68
CA VAL A 9 -2.03 -8.41 -1.93
C VAL A 9 -0.61 -8.91 -1.72
N ALA A 10 -0.21 -9.95 -2.45
CA ALA A 10 1.14 -10.49 -2.40
C ALA A 10 2.10 -9.54 -3.14
N LEU A 11 2.94 -8.82 -2.39
CA LEU A 11 3.94 -7.91 -2.94
C LEU A 11 5.34 -8.50 -2.83
N PRO A 12 6.24 -8.26 -3.81
CA PRO A 12 7.63 -8.68 -3.70
C PRO A 12 8.31 -7.97 -2.52
N GLN A 13 9.23 -8.66 -1.87
CA GLN A 13 9.97 -8.19 -0.71
C GLN A 13 11.48 -8.31 -0.94
N SER A 14 12.28 -7.65 -0.10
CA SER A 14 13.74 -7.65 -0.22
C SER A 14 14.39 -9.03 -0.09
N ASP A 15 13.68 -10.01 0.48
CA ASP A 15 14.11 -11.40 0.57
C ASP A 15 13.72 -12.25 -0.66
N GLY A 16 13.24 -11.60 -1.73
CA GLY A 16 12.83 -12.25 -2.98
C GLY A 16 11.47 -12.93 -2.94
N GLN A 17 10.80 -12.97 -1.78
CA GLN A 17 9.49 -13.61 -1.66
C GLN A 17 8.35 -12.62 -1.94
N HIS A 18 7.23 -13.16 -2.42
CA HIS A 18 5.97 -12.43 -2.48
C HIS A 18 5.19 -12.68 -1.18
N LYS A 19 4.96 -11.62 -0.40
CA LYS A 19 4.29 -11.74 0.89
C LYS A 19 2.97 -10.97 0.89
N PRO A 20 1.89 -11.49 1.49
CA PRO A 20 0.66 -10.73 1.68
C PRO A 20 0.90 -9.48 2.52
N ARG A 21 0.77 -8.30 1.91
CA ARG A 21 0.93 -6.99 2.54
C ARG A 21 -0.31 -6.14 2.32
N PRO A 22 -0.65 -5.24 3.26
CA PRO A 22 -1.61 -4.19 2.98
C PRO A 22 -1.05 -3.25 1.90
N ALA A 23 -1.90 -2.83 0.99
CA ALA A 23 -1.57 -1.86 -0.06
C ALA A 23 -2.78 -0.98 -0.36
N VAL A 24 -2.56 0.27 -0.72
CA VAL A 24 -3.62 1.16 -1.22
C VAL A 24 -3.75 0.99 -2.73
N LEU A 25 -4.98 0.84 -3.21
CA LEU A 25 -5.29 0.90 -4.65
C LEU A 25 -5.16 2.35 -5.12
N VAL A 26 -4.30 2.62 -6.10
CA VAL A 26 -4.12 3.97 -6.66
C VAL A 26 -4.99 4.18 -7.88
N ALA A 27 -4.87 3.29 -8.86
CA ALA A 27 -5.62 3.38 -10.12
C ALA A 27 -5.73 2.02 -10.79
N ALA A 28 -6.82 1.80 -11.52
CA ALA A 28 -6.92 0.70 -12.46
C ALA A 28 -5.94 0.97 -13.62
N PHE A 29 -5.12 -0.02 -13.95
CA PHE A 29 -4.09 0.05 -14.96
C PHE A 29 -4.58 -0.69 -16.22
N PRO A 30 -4.69 0.00 -17.37
CA PRO A 30 -5.15 -0.60 -18.61
C PRO A 30 -4.08 -1.53 -19.21
N PRO A 31 -4.47 -2.45 -20.12
CA PRO A 31 -5.83 -2.65 -20.65
C PRO A 31 -6.62 -3.75 -19.92
N PHE A 32 -5.96 -4.57 -19.09
CA PHE A 32 -6.55 -5.80 -18.55
C PHE A 32 -7.28 -5.61 -17.21
N GLY A 33 -7.28 -4.37 -16.69
CA GLY A 33 -7.93 -4.05 -15.43
C GLY A 33 -7.07 -4.35 -14.20
N ASP A 34 -5.77 -4.54 -14.37
CA ASP A 34 -4.77 -4.63 -13.30
C ASP A 34 -4.85 -3.40 -12.37
N TRP A 35 -4.21 -3.43 -11.21
CA TRP A 35 -4.15 -2.27 -10.33
C TRP A 35 -2.73 -1.80 -10.10
N LEU A 36 -2.51 -0.50 -10.25
CA LEU A 36 -1.40 0.16 -9.58
C LEU A 36 -1.73 0.24 -8.09
N VAL A 37 -0.87 -0.35 -7.27
CA VAL A 37 -0.98 -0.36 -5.81
C VAL A 37 0.29 0.19 -5.18
N VAL A 38 0.16 0.76 -3.99
CA VAL A 38 1.31 1.21 -3.19
C VAL A 38 1.28 0.52 -1.83
N GLY A 39 2.36 -0.20 -1.51
CA GLY A 39 2.46 -0.99 -0.30
C GLY A 39 2.47 -0.16 0.98
N ILE A 40 1.86 -0.69 2.03
CA ILE A 40 1.84 -0.10 3.38
C ILE A 40 2.73 -0.93 4.29
N SER A 41 3.62 -0.27 5.05
CA SER A 41 4.50 -0.89 6.03
C SER A 41 4.19 -0.39 7.44
N GLY A 42 4.38 -1.23 8.47
CA GLY A 42 4.33 -0.79 9.87
C GLY A 42 5.64 -0.18 10.37
N SER A 43 6.71 -0.24 9.57
CA SER A 43 8.04 0.26 9.94
C SER A 43 8.15 1.77 9.72
N LEU A 44 7.54 2.57 10.61
CA LEU A 44 7.52 4.04 10.51
C LEU A 44 8.92 4.67 10.42
N GLY A 45 9.93 4.07 11.06
CA GLY A 45 11.32 4.57 11.01
C GLY A 45 11.99 4.45 9.63
N LEU A 46 11.34 3.81 8.65
CA LEU A 46 11.82 3.71 7.26
C LEU A 46 11.06 4.65 6.31
N ALA A 47 10.24 5.56 6.85
CA ALA A 47 9.55 6.57 6.07
C ALA A 47 10.56 7.56 5.47
N VAL A 48 10.46 7.81 4.17
CA VAL A 48 11.24 8.84 3.49
C VAL A 48 10.41 10.14 3.46
N PRO A 49 10.89 11.25 4.06
CA PRO A 49 10.20 12.53 4.03
C PRO A 49 9.88 12.97 2.60
N ASP A 50 8.75 13.64 2.42
CA ASP A 50 8.23 14.17 1.15
C ASP A 50 7.95 13.15 0.03
N LEU A 51 8.21 11.86 0.29
CA LEU A 51 7.98 10.76 -0.65
C LEU A 51 6.92 9.79 -0.13
N ASP A 52 7.05 9.42 1.15
CA ASP A 52 6.15 8.48 1.81
C ASP A 52 5.08 9.24 2.63
N ILE A 53 3.91 8.62 2.80
CA ILE A 53 2.82 9.18 3.60
C ILE A 53 2.66 8.37 4.89
N VAL A 54 2.85 9.02 6.03
CA VAL A 54 2.63 8.40 7.35
C VAL A 54 1.15 8.47 7.72
N ILE A 55 0.58 7.31 8.06
CA ILE A 55 -0.76 7.15 8.60
C ILE A 55 -0.63 6.74 10.08
N ASP A 56 -0.50 7.72 10.96
CA ASP A 56 -0.55 7.50 12.41
C ASP A 56 -2.00 7.43 12.92
N ARG A 57 -2.18 7.23 14.24
CA ARG A 57 -3.52 7.13 14.86
C ARG A 57 -4.34 8.41 14.78
N GLY A 58 -3.72 9.57 14.56
CA GLY A 58 -4.41 10.85 14.43
C GLY A 58 -4.77 11.18 12.97
N HIS A 59 -4.20 10.46 12.00
CA HIS A 59 -4.45 10.69 10.60
C HIS A 59 -5.90 10.32 10.22
N PRO A 60 -6.66 11.16 9.49
CA PRO A 60 -8.06 10.88 9.14
C PRO A 60 -8.26 9.55 8.40
N SER A 61 -7.27 9.16 7.60
CA SER A 61 -7.30 7.89 6.87
C SER A 61 -6.95 6.66 7.70
N PHE A 62 -6.55 6.79 8.98
CA PHE A 62 -6.18 5.65 9.83
C PHE A 62 -7.34 4.68 10.01
N ASP A 63 -8.50 5.21 10.41
CA ASP A 63 -9.72 4.41 10.60
C ASP A 63 -10.27 3.92 9.26
N MET A 64 -10.18 4.75 8.21
CA MET A 64 -10.61 4.37 6.86
C MET A 64 -9.78 3.21 6.30
N ALA A 65 -8.47 3.21 6.54
CA ALA A 65 -7.55 2.20 6.06
C ALA A 65 -7.68 0.86 6.81
N ARG A 66 -8.31 0.85 8.00
CA ARG A 66 -8.53 -0.35 8.83
C ARG A 66 -7.26 -1.18 9.06
N LEU A 67 -6.10 -0.52 9.15
CA LEU A 67 -4.80 -1.19 9.26
C LEU A 67 -4.61 -1.90 10.60
N GLY A 68 -5.22 -1.38 11.67
CA GLY A 68 -5.02 -1.87 13.04
C GLY A 68 -3.68 -1.49 13.67
N PHE A 69 -2.80 -0.81 12.93
CA PHE A 69 -1.50 -0.32 13.39
C PHE A 69 -1.09 0.94 12.60
N PRO A 70 -0.28 1.85 13.20
CA PRO A 70 0.31 2.99 12.48
C PRO A 70 1.14 2.52 11.28
N GLY A 71 0.87 3.07 10.11
CA GLY A 71 1.48 2.63 8.87
C GLY A 71 2.17 3.76 8.12
N VAL A 72 2.96 3.38 7.13
CA VAL A 72 3.51 4.28 6.11
C VAL A 72 3.17 3.74 4.73
N ILE A 73 2.51 4.54 3.90
CA ILE A 73 2.34 4.27 2.47
C ILE A 73 3.70 4.56 1.82
N ARG A 74 4.36 3.53 1.29
CA ARG A 74 5.73 3.64 0.78
C ARG A 74 5.72 3.74 -0.74
N LEU A 75 6.04 4.90 -1.32
CA LEU A 75 5.98 5.06 -2.77
C LEU A 75 7.00 4.15 -3.49
N GLY A 76 8.13 3.86 -2.85
CA GLY A 76 9.10 2.87 -3.33
C GLY A 76 8.58 1.42 -3.38
N HIS A 77 7.38 1.16 -2.85
CA HIS A 77 6.66 -0.11 -2.94
C HIS A 77 5.46 0.01 -3.89
N ALA A 78 5.62 0.72 -5.01
CA ALA A 78 4.63 0.80 -6.07
C ALA A 78 4.74 -0.42 -7.00
N TYR A 79 3.62 -1.11 -7.22
CA TYR A 79 3.55 -2.30 -8.06
C TYR A 79 2.28 -2.30 -8.90
N VAL A 80 2.34 -2.83 -10.12
CA VAL A 80 1.15 -3.24 -10.86
C VAL A 80 0.87 -4.69 -10.52
N VAL A 81 -0.34 -4.98 -10.06
CA VAL A 81 -0.77 -6.33 -9.67
C VAL A 81 -1.99 -6.75 -10.49
N PRO A 82 -2.08 -8.01 -10.94
CA PRO A 82 -3.25 -8.50 -11.64
C PRO A 82 -4.50 -8.49 -10.75
N VAL A 83 -5.66 -8.25 -11.35
CA VAL A 83 -6.94 -8.61 -10.72
C VAL A 83 -7.14 -10.10 -10.93
N THR A 84 -7.03 -10.89 -9.87
CA THR A 84 -7.45 -12.31 -9.83
C THR A 84 -8.77 -12.47 -9.14
#